data_AF-A0A4U0GTS4-F1
#
_entry.id   AF-A0A4U0GTS4-F1
#
_cell.length_a   1.000
_cell.length_b   1.000
_cell.length_c   1.000
_cell.angle_alpha   90.00
_cell.angle_beta   90.00
_cell.angle_gamma   90.00
#
_symmetry.space_group_name_H-M   'P 1'
#
loop_
_entity.id
_entity.type
_entity.pdbx_description
1 polymer ?
#
loop_
_entity_poly.entity_id
_entity_poly.type
_entity_poly.pdbx_seq_one_letter_code
_entity_poly.pdbx_strand_id
1 'polypeptide(L)'
;MAWLEACLLALSCVLLALATRQSSRLSQQLRGVSSGMRRSGAVLVETQGMLRIQQQLTQVQRLTETTIDTGTRAVQSVHLGIASIPFDLLESYPATRDAARVVRRTHDFIAGAVYGTIAGINRKVGEAARGTLTPRSGELPEHSESDSDAERKPPKT
;
A
#
# COMPACT_ATOMS: atom_id res chain seq x y z
N MET A 1 -72.29 11.37 -32.12
CA MET A 1 -71.51 10.14 -31.84
C MET A 1 -70.09 10.22 -32.39
N ALA A 2 -69.87 10.48 -33.69
CA ALA A 2 -68.52 10.54 -34.30
C ALA A 2 -67.50 11.50 -33.63
N TRP A 3 -67.94 12.66 -33.14
CA TRP A 3 -67.05 13.63 -32.48
C TRP A 3 -66.48 13.13 -31.14
N LEU A 4 -67.23 12.33 -30.39
CA LEU A 4 -66.76 11.75 -29.13
C LEU A 4 -65.70 10.67 -29.38
N GLU A 5 -65.88 9.86 -30.42
CA GLU A 5 -64.89 8.86 -30.84
C GLU A 5 -63.59 9.53 -31.30
N ALA A 6 -63.68 10.62 -32.06
CA ALA A 6 -62.52 11.41 -32.46
C ALA A 6 -61.77 11.99 -31.25
N CYS A 7 -62.47 12.51 -30.25
CA CYS A 7 -61.85 13.00 -29.01
C CYS A 7 -61.19 11.87 -28.19
N LEU A 8 -61.82 10.70 -28.10
CA LEU A 8 -61.26 9.53 -27.41
C LEU A 8 -60.00 9.00 -28.09
N LEU A 9 -59.99 8.96 -29.43
CA LEU A 9 -58.80 8.58 -30.21
C LEU A 9 -57.66 9.60 -30.07
N ALA A 10 -57.98 10.90 -30.05
CA ALA A 10 -56.98 11.93 -29.83
C ALA A 10 -56.37 11.84 -28.42
N LEU A 11 -57.21 11.63 -27.39
CA LEU A 11 -56.76 11.48 -26.01
C LEU A 11 -55.88 10.23 -25.83
N SER A 12 -56.27 9.09 -26.41
CA SER A 12 -55.49 7.86 -26.33
C SER A 12 -54.13 8.00 -27.03
N CYS A 13 -54.09 8.65 -28.20
CA CYS A 13 -52.84 8.98 -28.89
C CYS A 13 -51.91 9.86 -28.03
N VAL A 14 -52.46 10.88 -27.36
CA VAL A 14 -51.69 11.77 -26.46
C VAL A 14 -51.13 10.99 -25.27
N LEU A 15 -51.92 10.14 -24.64
CA LEU A 15 -51.48 9.30 -23.52
C LEU A 15 -50.38 8.31 -23.95
N LEU A 16 -50.51 7.70 -25.13
CA LEU A 16 -49.49 6.81 -25.69
C LEU A 16 -48.19 7.57 -25.98
N ALA A 17 -48.28 8.78 -26.50
CA ALA A 17 -47.11 9.64 -26.76
C ALA A 17 -46.41 10.08 -25.46
N LEU A 18 -47.16 10.34 -24.39
CA LEU A 18 -46.60 10.66 -23.07
C LEU A 18 -45.93 9.44 -22.43
N ALA A 19 -46.58 8.28 -22.46
CA ALA A 19 -46.04 7.03 -21.91
C ALA A 19 -44.74 6.60 -22.60
N THR A 20 -44.69 6.70 -23.94
CA THR A 20 -43.48 6.41 -24.71
C THR A 20 -42.35 7.40 -24.43
N ARG A 21 -42.66 8.71 -24.30
CA ARG A 21 -41.67 9.72 -23.87
C ARG A 21 -41.12 9.44 -22.47
N GLN A 22 -41.99 9.12 -21.51
CA GLN A 22 -41.57 8.83 -20.13
C GLN A 22 -40.71 7.56 -20.06
N SER A 23 -41.12 6.49 -20.76
CA SER A 23 -40.35 5.25 -20.87
C SER A 23 -38.98 5.48 -21.53
N SER A 24 -38.92 6.35 -22.55
CA SER A 24 -37.66 6.74 -23.20
C SER A 24 -36.75 7.50 -22.24
N ARG A 25 -37.29 8.41 -21.41
CA ARG A 25 -36.52 9.14 -20.40
C ARG A 25 -35.94 8.22 -19.32
N LEU A 26 -36.74 7.31 -18.77
CA LEU A 26 -36.27 6.30 -17.81
C LEU A 26 -35.18 5.41 -18.42
N SER A 27 -35.38 4.97 -19.66
CA SER A 27 -34.39 4.18 -20.39
C SER A 27 -33.08 4.95 -20.60
N GLN A 28 -33.15 6.25 -20.90
CA GLN A 28 -31.96 7.10 -21.01
C GLN A 28 -31.25 7.29 -19.67
N GLN A 29 -31.99 7.49 -18.57
CA GLN A 29 -31.42 7.60 -17.23
C GLN A 29 -30.71 6.30 -16.79
N LEU A 30 -31.33 5.14 -17.03
CA LEU A 30 -30.73 3.83 -16.75
C LEU A 30 -29.48 3.56 -17.60
N ARG A 31 -29.47 4.00 -18.86
CA ARG A 31 -28.26 3.94 -19.71
C ARG A 31 -27.14 4.82 -19.16
N GLY A 32 -27.47 6.00 -18.62
CA GLY A 32 -26.51 6.88 -17.95
C GLY A 32 -25.90 6.24 -16.70
N VAL A 33 -26.74 5.71 -15.81
CA VAL A 33 -26.31 5.05 -14.56
C VAL A 33 -25.49 3.80 -14.83
N SER A 34 -25.94 2.93 -15.74
CA SER A 34 -25.19 1.71 -16.13
C SER A 34 -23.84 2.05 -16.75
N SER A 35 -23.74 3.11 -17.57
CA SER A 35 -22.46 3.60 -18.09
C SER A 35 -21.56 4.15 -16.98
N GLY A 36 -22.13 4.78 -15.94
CA GLY A 36 -21.41 5.20 -14.74
C GLY A 36 -20.87 4.01 -13.95
N MET A 37 -21.71 3.00 -13.68
CA MET A 37 -21.32 1.79 -12.98
C MET A 37 -20.20 1.01 -13.68
N ARG A 38 -20.19 0.98 -15.02
CA ARG A 38 -19.08 0.37 -15.78
C ARG A 38 -17.75 1.09 -15.55
N ARG A 39 -17.76 2.42 -15.48
CA ARG A 39 -16.56 3.21 -15.17
C ARG A 39 -16.11 3.00 -13.72
N SER A 40 -17.03 3.07 -12.77
CA SER A 40 -16.72 2.80 -11.35
C SER A 40 -16.21 1.37 -11.14
N GLY A 41 -16.78 0.39 -11.85
CA GLY A 41 -16.32 -0.99 -11.83
C GLY A 41 -14.89 -1.15 -12.37
N ALA A 42 -14.54 -0.44 -13.45
CA ALA A 42 -13.17 -0.43 -13.98
C ALA A 42 -12.16 0.12 -12.96
N VAL A 43 -12.48 1.25 -12.31
CA VAL A 43 -11.64 1.84 -11.25
C VAL A 43 -11.49 0.88 -10.05
N LEU A 44 -12.55 0.17 -9.66
CA LEU A 44 -12.49 -0.77 -8.55
C LEU A 44 -11.61 -1.99 -8.87
N VAL A 45 -11.67 -2.50 -10.10
CA VAL A 45 -10.78 -3.58 -10.55
C VAL A 45 -9.33 -3.13 -10.56
N GLU A 46 -9.06 -1.92 -11.03
CA GLU A 46 -7.71 -1.34 -11.07
C GLU A 46 -7.14 -1.15 -9.65
N THR A 47 -7.92 -0.55 -8.74
CA THR A 47 -7.49 -0.36 -7.34
C THR A 47 -7.27 -1.69 -6.62
N GLN A 48 -8.13 -2.70 -6.84
CA GLN A 48 -7.89 -4.05 -6.34
C GLN A 48 -6.61 -4.67 -6.91
N GLY A 49 -6.31 -4.44 -8.19
CA GLY A 49 -5.06 -4.86 -8.81
C GLY A 49 -3.84 -4.27 -8.10
N MET A 50 -3.86 -2.95 -7.87
CA MET A 50 -2.79 -2.24 -7.16
C MET A 50 -2.60 -2.76 -5.73
N LEU A 51 -3.70 -2.98 -4.99
CA LEU A 51 -3.64 -3.52 -3.62
C LEU A 51 -3.03 -4.92 -3.58
N ARG A 52 -3.37 -5.80 -4.53
CA ARG A 52 -2.78 -7.15 -4.61
C ARG A 52 -1.28 -7.08 -4.84
N ILE A 53 -0.83 -6.20 -5.73
CA ILE A 53 0.60 -6.00 -6.00
C ILE A 53 1.32 -5.50 -4.73
N GLN A 54 0.75 -4.52 -4.02
CA GLN A 54 1.33 -4.03 -2.76
C GLN A 54 1.41 -5.11 -1.68
N GLN A 55 0.36 -5.94 -1.56
CA GLN A 55 0.34 -7.07 -0.63
C GLN A 55 1.41 -8.10 -0.97
N GLN A 56 1.57 -8.44 -2.25
CA GLN A 56 2.60 -9.37 -2.73
C GLN A 56 4.01 -8.83 -2.44
N LEU A 57 4.28 -7.56 -2.74
CA LEU A 57 5.58 -6.94 -2.45
C LEU A 57 5.88 -6.95 -0.96
N THR A 58 4.90 -6.60 -0.12
CA THR A 58 5.05 -6.63 1.34
C THR A 58 5.33 -8.04 1.85
N GLN A 59 4.65 -9.05 1.30
CA GLN A 59 4.84 -10.44 1.68
C GLN A 59 6.24 -10.93 1.31
N VAL A 60 6.67 -10.69 0.06
CA VAL A 60 8.02 -11.04 -0.42
C VAL A 60 9.07 -10.36 0.46
N GLN A 61 8.91 -9.08 0.75
CA GLN A 61 9.82 -8.33 1.61
C GLN A 61 9.95 -8.97 3.00
N ARG A 62 8.83 -9.30 3.66
CA ARG A 62 8.83 -9.94 4.99
C ARG A 62 9.50 -11.30 4.96
N LEU A 63 9.26 -12.09 3.92
CA LEU A 63 9.91 -13.38 3.73
C LEU A 63 11.43 -13.22 3.57
N THR A 64 11.87 -12.26 2.77
CA THR A 64 13.29 -11.94 2.59
C THR A 64 13.94 -11.49 3.90
N GLU A 65 13.32 -10.56 4.63
CA GLU A 65 13.82 -10.06 5.92
C GLU A 65 13.98 -11.21 6.92
N THR A 66 12.97 -12.07 7.03
CA THR A 66 12.98 -13.25 7.93
C THR A 66 14.03 -14.28 7.52
N THR A 67 14.19 -14.51 6.22
CA THR A 67 15.17 -15.47 5.68
C THR A 67 16.59 -15.00 5.96
N ILE A 68 16.89 -13.72 5.74
CA ILE A 68 18.21 -13.14 6.02
C ILE A 68 18.50 -13.19 7.52
N ASP A 69 17.54 -12.84 8.37
CA ASP A 69 17.71 -12.88 9.83
C ASP A 69 17.99 -14.31 10.32
N THR A 70 17.20 -15.28 9.84
CA THR A 70 17.38 -16.71 10.18
C THR A 70 18.73 -17.23 9.67
N GLY A 71 19.10 -16.93 8.43
CA GLY A 71 20.38 -17.32 7.86
C GLY A 71 21.56 -16.71 8.62
N THR A 72 21.46 -15.43 8.99
CA THR A 72 22.48 -14.73 9.78
C THR A 72 22.67 -15.41 11.14
N ARG A 73 21.59 -15.78 11.83
CA ARG A 73 21.67 -16.53 13.10
C ARG A 73 22.25 -17.93 12.93
N ALA A 74 21.89 -18.63 11.85
CA ALA A 74 22.42 -19.96 11.58
C ALA A 74 23.93 -19.91 11.36
N VAL A 75 24.41 -18.96 10.54
CA VAL A 75 25.85 -18.75 10.32
C VAL A 75 26.55 -18.35 11.61
N GLN A 76 25.97 -17.45 12.42
CA GLN A 76 26.52 -17.09 13.73
C GLN A 76 26.66 -18.31 14.64
N SER A 77 25.64 -19.15 14.73
CA SER A 77 25.67 -20.36 15.57
C SER A 77 26.75 -21.34 15.12
N VAL A 78 26.87 -21.57 13.81
CA VAL A 78 27.91 -22.46 13.26
C VAL A 78 29.30 -21.87 13.51
N HIS A 79 29.48 -20.56 13.27
CA HIS A 79 30.73 -19.86 13.50
C HIS A 79 31.20 -19.97 14.96
N LEU A 80 30.30 -19.68 15.93
CA LEU A 80 30.61 -19.82 17.36
C LEU A 80 30.87 -21.27 17.77
N GLY A 81 30.11 -22.22 17.20
CA GLY A 81 30.30 -23.65 17.48
C GLY A 81 31.65 -24.18 16.99
N ILE A 82 32.09 -23.77 15.80
CA ILE A 82 33.43 -24.14 15.29
C ILE A 82 34.52 -23.43 16.09
N ALA A 83 34.31 -22.15 16.43
CA ALA A 83 35.28 -21.37 17.19
C ALA A 83 35.48 -21.88 18.63
N SER A 84 34.50 -22.60 19.22
CA SER A 84 34.67 -23.15 20.57
C SER A 84 35.75 -24.22 20.64
N ILE A 85 35.94 -25.02 19.58
CA ILE A 85 36.91 -26.14 19.54
C ILE A 85 38.33 -25.70 19.94
N PRO A 86 38.96 -24.70 19.29
CA PRO A 86 40.29 -24.26 19.68
C PRO A 86 40.32 -23.61 21.07
N PHE A 87 39.28 -22.89 21.49
CA PHE A 87 39.23 -22.32 22.83
C PHE A 87 39.15 -23.39 23.91
N ASP A 88 38.31 -24.41 23.73
CA ASP A 88 38.18 -25.53 24.66
C ASP A 88 39.53 -26.27 24.81
N LEU A 89 40.27 -26.43 23.70
CA LEU A 89 41.62 -26.98 23.72
C LEU A 89 42.58 -26.10 24.52
N LEU A 90 42.64 -24.78 24.25
CA LEU A 90 43.54 -23.85 24.93
C LEU A 90 43.17 -23.66 26.41
N GLU A 91 41.89 -23.77 26.77
CA GLU A 91 41.42 -23.69 28.16
C GLU A 91 41.76 -24.94 28.98
N SER A 92 41.96 -26.08 28.31
CA SER A 92 42.37 -27.33 28.98
C SER A 92 43.78 -27.25 29.58
N TYR A 93 44.69 -26.49 28.95
CA TYR A 93 46.08 -26.33 29.41
C TYR A 93 46.24 -25.20 30.43
N PRO A 94 46.86 -25.45 31.61
CA PRO A 94 47.01 -24.42 32.65
C PRO A 94 47.74 -23.15 32.19
N ALA A 95 48.76 -23.31 31.33
CA ALA A 95 49.58 -22.19 30.85
C ALA A 95 48.82 -21.19 29.97
N THR A 96 47.74 -21.60 29.30
CA THR A 96 46.99 -20.78 28.34
C THR A 96 45.56 -20.47 28.79
N ARG A 97 45.09 -21.08 29.87
CA ARG A 97 43.68 -21.06 30.28
C ARG A 97 43.08 -19.67 30.42
N ASP A 98 43.74 -18.79 31.18
CA ASP A 98 43.18 -17.47 31.45
C ASP A 98 43.23 -16.56 30.22
N ALA A 99 44.32 -16.63 29.45
CA ALA A 99 44.43 -15.93 28.18
C ALA A 99 43.36 -16.40 27.18
N ALA A 100 43.17 -17.71 27.03
CA ALA A 100 42.17 -18.30 26.15
C ALA A 100 40.75 -17.84 26.50
N ARG A 101 40.41 -17.77 27.79
CA ARG A 101 39.10 -17.25 28.25
C ARG A 101 38.88 -15.79 27.88
N VAL A 102 39.90 -14.95 28.02
CA VAL A 102 39.82 -13.53 27.64
C VAL A 102 39.62 -13.39 26.13
N VAL A 103 40.39 -14.12 25.34
CA VAL A 103 40.27 -14.10 23.88
C VAL A 103 38.92 -14.65 23.43
N ARG A 104 38.43 -15.74 24.02
CA ARG A 104 37.09 -16.29 23.73
C ARG A 104 35.98 -15.26 23.93
N ARG A 105 35.96 -14.59 25.10
CA ARG A 105 34.96 -13.55 25.37
C ARG A 105 35.04 -12.40 24.37
N THR A 106 36.27 -12.02 23.99
CA THR A 106 36.50 -10.94 23.01
C THR A 106 36.01 -11.35 21.63
N HIS A 107 36.32 -12.58 21.21
CA HIS A 107 35.84 -13.18 19.97
C HIS A 107 34.30 -13.22 19.93
N ASP A 108 33.66 -13.76 20.96
CA ASP A 108 32.21 -13.90 21.01
C ASP A 108 31.50 -12.54 21.01
N PHE A 109 32.08 -11.55 21.69
CA PHE A 109 31.61 -10.16 21.65
C PHE A 109 31.69 -9.57 20.24
N ILE A 110 32.84 -9.70 19.56
CA ILE A 110 33.03 -9.18 18.20
C ILE A 110 32.09 -9.89 17.22
N ALA A 111 32.00 -11.21 17.29
CA ALA A 111 31.07 -11.98 16.46
C ALA A 111 29.63 -11.50 16.69
N GLY A 112 29.20 -11.36 17.94
CA GLY A 112 27.89 -10.80 18.28
C GLY A 112 27.64 -9.42 17.69
N ALA A 113 28.63 -8.53 17.75
CA ALA A 113 28.54 -7.19 17.16
C ALA A 113 28.42 -7.22 15.63
N VAL A 114 29.20 -8.05 14.96
CA VAL A 114 29.17 -8.19 13.48
C VAL A 114 27.82 -8.74 13.03
N TYR A 115 27.40 -9.89 13.56
CA TYR A 115 26.11 -10.49 13.18
C TYR A 115 24.93 -9.61 13.60
N GLY A 116 25.01 -8.95 14.76
CA GLY A 116 24.01 -7.97 15.21
C GLY A 116 23.89 -6.77 14.26
N THR A 117 25.01 -6.30 13.71
CA THR A 117 25.03 -5.22 12.71
C THR A 117 24.36 -5.66 11.42
N ILE A 118 24.66 -6.86 10.92
CA ILE A 118 24.02 -7.42 9.72
C ILE A 118 22.50 -7.50 9.91
N ALA A 119 22.05 -8.04 11.05
CA ALA A 119 20.63 -8.11 11.37
C ALA A 119 20.00 -6.70 11.50
N GLY A 120 20.73 -5.73 12.06
CA GLY A 120 20.30 -4.34 12.15
C GLY A 120 20.13 -3.67 10.77
N ILE A 121 21.07 -3.89 9.86
CA ILE A 121 20.98 -3.38 8.48
C ILE A 121 19.78 -4.01 7.77
N ASN A 122 19.59 -5.33 7.88
CA ASN A 122 18.45 -6.03 7.29
C ASN A 122 17.10 -5.43 7.74
N ARG A 123 16.95 -5.15 9.05
CA ARG A 123 15.74 -4.48 9.58
C ARG A 123 15.57 -3.06 9.05
N LYS A 124 16.64 -2.25 9.02
CA LYS A 124 16.59 -0.87 8.49
C LYS A 124 16.21 -0.83 7.01
N VAL A 125 16.75 -1.75 6.20
CA VAL A 125 16.38 -1.89 4.79
C VAL A 125 14.90 -2.29 4.69
N GLY A 126 14.43 -3.20 5.53
CA GLY A 126 13.02 -3.56 5.61
C GLY A 126 12.10 -2.39 5.98
N GLU A 127 12.49 -1.57 6.96
CA GLU A 127 11.75 -0.37 7.35
C GLU A 127 11.69 0.66 6.23
N ALA A 128 12.82 0.94 5.57
CA ALA A 128 12.89 1.85 4.44
C ALA A 128 12.02 1.37 3.26
N ALA A 129 12.05 0.08 2.94
CA ALA A 129 11.22 -0.52 1.90
C ALA A 129 9.71 -0.39 2.21
N ARG A 130 9.30 -0.54 3.48
CA ARG A 130 7.89 -0.31 3.86
C ARG A 130 7.48 1.16 3.71
N GLY A 131 8.39 2.08 4.02
CA GLY A 131 8.18 3.52 3.87
C GLY A 131 7.99 3.95 2.42
N THR A 132 8.69 3.34 1.47
CA THR A 132 8.53 3.64 0.03
C THR A 132 7.34 2.92 -0.62
N LEU A 133 6.93 1.77 -0.11
CA LEU A 133 5.77 1.01 -0.61
C LEU A 133 4.43 1.56 -0.13
N THR A 134 4.42 2.45 0.87
CA THR A 134 3.21 3.15 1.33
C THR A 134 3.06 4.45 0.54
N PRO A 135 1.99 4.64 -0.25
CA PRO A 135 1.75 5.91 -0.91
C PRO A 135 1.64 7.03 0.14
N ARG A 136 2.44 8.08 0.01
CA ARG A 136 2.30 9.32 0.78
C ARG A 136 0.92 9.89 0.52
N SER A 137 -0.03 9.55 1.37
CA SER A 137 -1.37 10.12 1.38
C SER A 137 -1.27 11.46 2.11
N GLY A 138 -1.28 12.56 1.36
CA GLY A 138 -1.42 13.90 1.93
C GLY A 138 -0.31 14.88 1.56
N GLU A 139 -0.42 15.47 0.38
CA GLU A 139 -0.05 16.86 0.17
C GLU A 139 -1.00 17.41 -0.90
N LEU A 140 -2.23 17.72 -0.46
CA LEU A 140 -3.06 18.66 -1.20
C LEU A 140 -2.43 20.04 -0.98
N PRO A 141 -2.03 20.77 -2.04
CA PRO A 141 -1.57 22.13 -1.86
C PRO A 141 -2.75 22.97 -1.34
N GLU A 142 -2.57 23.46 -0.12
CA GLU A 142 -3.36 24.54 0.45
C GLU A 142 -3.07 25.78 -0.40
N HIS A 143 -3.88 26.00 -1.45
CA HIS A 143 -3.81 27.25 -2.19
C HIS A 143 -4.53 28.29 -1.36
N SER A 144 -3.74 29.07 -0.62
CA SER A 144 -4.18 30.22 0.15
C SER A 144 -5.01 31.15 -0.72
N GLU A 145 -6.18 31.54 -0.20
CA GLU A 145 -6.70 32.89 -0.37
C GLU A 145 -5.56 33.91 -0.16
N SER A 146 -5.20 34.65 -1.20
CA SER A 146 -4.70 36.02 -1.09
C SER A 146 -4.68 36.68 -2.46
N ASP A 147 -5.28 37.87 -2.53
CA ASP A 147 -5.20 38.89 -3.58
C ASP A 147 -5.83 38.64 -4.95
N SER A 148 -7.09 39.07 -5.08
CA SER A 148 -7.41 40.08 -6.10
C SER A 148 -8.60 40.94 -5.68
N ASP A 149 -8.37 41.79 -4.69
CA ASP A 149 -9.23 42.94 -4.43
C ASP A 149 -8.76 44.10 -5.33
N ALA A 150 -9.29 44.16 -6.54
CA ALA A 150 -9.27 45.38 -7.33
C ALA A 150 -10.44 45.38 -8.33
N GLU A 151 -11.37 46.31 -8.08
CA GLU A 151 -12.01 47.10 -9.14
C GLU A 151 -13.33 46.58 -9.74
N ARG A 152 -14.46 46.92 -9.10
CA ARG A 152 -15.41 47.92 -9.63
C ARG A 152 -16.64 48.09 -8.73
N LYS A 153 -16.81 49.31 -8.20
CA LYS A 153 -18.04 49.77 -7.54
C LYS A 153 -18.96 50.40 -8.61
N PRO A 154 -20.28 50.16 -8.60
CA PRO A 154 -21.19 50.78 -9.57
C PRO A 154 -21.50 52.24 -9.21
N PRO A 155 -21.77 53.10 -10.22
CA PRO A 155 -22.11 54.51 -9.99
C PRO A 155 -23.52 54.65 -9.41
N LYS A 156 -23.66 55.55 -8.44
CA LYS A 156 -24.95 56.01 -7.92
C LYS A 156 -25.44 57.19 -8.77
N THR A 157 -26.61 57.05 -9.38
CA THR A 157 -27.59 58.11 -9.66
C THR A 157 -28.96 57.47 -9.74
#